data_AF-A0A7N4NZU7-F1
#
_entry.id   AF-A0A7N4NZU7-F1
#
_cell.length_a   1.000
_cell.length_b   1.000
_cell.length_c   1.000
_cell.angle_alpha   90.00
_cell.angle_beta   90.00
_cell.angle_gamma   90.00
#
_symmetry.space_group_name_H-M   'P 1'
#
loop_
_entity.id
_entity.type
_entity.pdbx_description
1 polymer ?
#
loop_
_entity_poly.entity_id
_entity_poly.type
_entity_poly.pdbx_seq_one_letter_code
_entity_poly.pdbx_strand_id
1 'polypeptide(L)'
;MDRHIPMHALPEEIQKMSHDETVCKYCGVSYLILHEFKLMEEKIKAMEADMKFYQGSVDREKSLQEKLQSLKRDFQQYKANGEAQTERIKDLSMQLEKQQKQFQSVNEELRHYQEELKVAHRQSQQYSKKLEQHHVMHKKTLMLLKFSKRELASIKNEVTYTLQNWVFLSEEMSLQIKHISKETVLTEMANLNKTLSVVQRDKKRLEQEVKSLKMMSDAALLKSQQIEVICHQGVGLLNRCHDLQKEILDLQSQIEAMGLKFQKATDEAERYKEMFMTKSDEADEYQRKFRTLKFESKISETRKKWLRKRG
;
A
#
# COMPACT_ATOMS: atom_id res chain seq x y z
N MET A 1 158.19 -65.09 31.86
CA MET A 1 158.65 -65.39 30.49
C MET A 1 158.62 -66.90 30.32
N ASP A 2 157.46 -67.42 29.95
CA ASP A 2 157.29 -68.84 29.64
C ASP A 2 158.02 -69.15 28.35
N ARG A 3 159.01 -70.05 28.42
CA ARG A 3 159.72 -70.53 27.24
C ARG A 3 158.73 -71.34 26.41
N HIS A 4 158.35 -70.84 25.24
CA HIS A 4 157.51 -71.55 24.30
C HIS A 4 158.23 -72.83 23.84
N ILE A 5 157.71 -73.99 24.20
CA ILE A 5 158.21 -75.29 23.77
C ILE A 5 157.51 -75.60 22.44
N PRO A 6 158.24 -75.79 21.32
CA PRO A 6 157.63 -76.10 20.02
C PRO A 6 156.79 -77.38 20.12
N MET A 7 155.52 -77.33 19.70
CA MET A 7 154.58 -78.46 19.80
C MET A 7 154.93 -79.67 18.93
N HIS A 8 155.84 -79.49 17.97
CA HIS A 8 156.46 -80.57 17.21
C HIS A 8 157.97 -80.38 17.24
N ALA A 9 158.69 -81.38 17.75
CA ALA A 9 160.15 -81.37 17.69
C ALA A 9 160.60 -81.43 16.23
N LEU A 10 161.67 -80.70 15.91
CA LEU A 10 162.32 -80.80 14.60
C LEU A 10 162.72 -82.26 14.34
N PRO A 11 162.61 -82.77 13.09
CA PRO A 11 163.07 -84.11 12.72
C PRO A 11 164.50 -84.35 13.24
N GLU A 12 164.76 -85.57 13.73
CA GLU A 12 166.01 -85.90 14.43
C GLU A 12 167.25 -85.63 13.57
N GLU A 13 167.12 -85.72 12.25
CA GLU A 13 168.19 -85.45 11.29
C GLU A 13 168.70 -84.01 11.41
N ILE A 14 167.82 -83.05 11.71
CA ILE A 14 168.17 -81.63 11.79
C ILE A 14 168.72 -81.27 13.18
N GLN A 15 168.26 -81.94 14.24
CA GLN A 15 168.80 -81.73 15.60
C GLN A 15 170.22 -82.27 15.78
N LYS A 16 170.63 -83.27 14.98
CA LYS A 16 171.98 -83.89 15.06
C LYS A 16 173.00 -83.28 14.08
N MET A 17 172.60 -82.32 13.23
CA MET A 17 173.53 -81.61 12.33
C MET A 17 174.42 -80.63 13.11
N SER A 18 175.67 -80.47 12.65
CA SER A 18 176.62 -79.54 13.25
C SER A 18 176.22 -78.08 12.97
N HIS A 19 176.58 -77.15 13.86
CA HIS A 19 176.18 -75.74 13.75
C HIS A 19 176.58 -75.10 12.39
N ASP A 20 177.71 -75.52 11.81
CA ASP A 20 178.20 -75.04 10.51
C ASP A 20 177.36 -75.51 9.30
N GLU A 21 176.54 -76.54 9.47
CA GLU A 21 175.66 -77.10 8.42
C GLU A 21 174.26 -76.47 8.47
N THR A 22 173.83 -75.99 9.64
CA THR A 22 172.53 -75.32 9.83
C THR A 22 172.60 -73.80 9.63
N VAL A 23 173.82 -73.27 9.43
CA VAL A 23 174.10 -71.86 9.26
C VAL A 23 174.59 -71.60 7.82
N CYS A 24 174.03 -70.58 7.18
CA CYS A 24 174.45 -70.20 5.84
C CYS A 24 175.91 -69.70 5.85
N LYS A 25 176.80 -70.37 5.11
CA LYS A 25 178.24 -70.03 5.06
C LYS A 25 178.57 -68.63 4.52
N TYR A 26 177.62 -67.95 3.87
CA TYR A 26 177.82 -66.60 3.33
C TYR A 26 177.30 -65.47 4.22
N CYS A 27 176.25 -65.70 5.02
CA CYS A 27 175.65 -64.65 5.85
C CYS A 27 175.55 -64.98 7.35
N GLY A 28 175.96 -66.19 7.77
CA GLY A 28 176.04 -66.55 9.19
C GLY A 28 174.70 -66.74 9.91
N VAL A 29 173.57 -66.65 9.21
CA VAL A 29 172.23 -66.82 9.82
C VAL A 29 171.82 -68.29 9.80
N SER A 30 171.31 -68.79 10.94
CA SER A 30 170.74 -70.14 11.05
C SER A 30 169.43 -70.25 10.27
N TYR A 31 169.33 -71.27 9.41
CA TYR A 31 168.12 -71.54 8.60
C TYR A 31 166.89 -71.81 9.47
N LEU A 32 167.07 -72.31 10.70
CA LEU A 32 165.99 -72.57 11.67
C LEU A 32 165.37 -71.26 12.19
N ILE A 33 166.22 -70.31 12.58
CA ILE A 33 165.79 -68.98 13.04
C ILE A 33 165.03 -68.26 11.91
N LEU A 34 165.53 -68.33 10.68
CA LEU A 34 164.87 -67.74 9.52
C LEU A 34 163.49 -68.36 9.25
N HIS A 35 163.31 -69.67 9.43
CA HIS A 35 162.02 -70.34 9.28
C HIS A 35 161.02 -69.92 10.37
N GLU A 36 161.45 -69.80 11.63
CA GLU A 36 160.61 -69.31 12.72
C GLU A 36 160.17 -67.86 12.50
N PHE A 37 161.07 -66.99 12.03
CA PHE A 37 160.70 -65.63 11.64
C PHE A 37 159.70 -65.59 10.49
N LYS A 38 159.85 -66.45 9.46
CA LYS A 38 158.88 -66.57 8.36
C LYS A 38 157.51 -67.05 8.86
N LEU A 39 157.48 -68.05 9.74
CA LEU A 39 156.23 -68.53 10.35
C LEU A 39 155.56 -67.44 11.20
N MET A 40 156.33 -66.66 11.96
CA MET A 40 155.78 -65.52 12.70
C MET A 40 155.27 -64.43 11.77
N GLU A 41 155.98 -64.12 10.70
CA GLU A 41 155.57 -63.15 9.69
C GLU A 41 154.26 -63.59 9.00
N GLU A 42 154.12 -64.87 8.66
CA GLU A 42 152.88 -65.45 8.13
C GLU A 42 151.72 -65.40 9.14
N LYS A 43 151.98 -65.71 10.42
CA LYS A 43 150.99 -65.59 11.49
C LYS A 43 150.55 -64.13 11.71
N ILE A 44 151.50 -63.19 11.66
CA ILE A 44 151.20 -61.75 11.76
C ILE A 44 150.36 -61.32 10.55
N LYS A 45 150.71 -61.73 9.33
CA LYS A 45 149.91 -61.45 8.12
C LYS A 45 148.50 -62.04 8.21
N ALA A 46 148.36 -63.25 8.72
CA ALA A 46 147.06 -63.88 8.94
C ALA A 46 146.25 -63.11 10.00
N MET A 47 146.86 -62.75 11.13
CA MET A 47 146.21 -61.99 12.20
C MET A 47 145.85 -60.56 11.77
N GLU A 48 146.67 -59.90 10.94
CA GLU A 48 146.35 -58.62 10.32
C GLU A 48 145.19 -58.72 9.33
N ALA A 49 145.10 -59.82 8.56
CA ALA A 49 143.98 -60.08 7.68
C ALA A 49 142.67 -60.28 8.47
N ASP A 50 142.73 -61.05 9.56
CA ASP A 50 141.58 -61.26 10.46
C ASP A 50 141.15 -59.95 11.14
N MET A 51 142.12 -59.15 11.64
CA MET A 51 141.85 -57.84 12.24
C MET A 51 141.13 -56.91 11.26
N LYS A 52 141.58 -56.85 9.99
CA LYS A 52 140.92 -56.06 8.93
C LYS A 52 139.51 -56.59 8.63
N PHE A 53 139.31 -57.90 8.63
CA PHE A 53 137.99 -58.51 8.44
C PHE A 53 137.02 -58.14 9.58
N TYR A 54 137.45 -58.28 10.84
CA TYR A 54 136.64 -57.93 12.01
C TYR A 54 136.33 -56.44 12.07
N GLN A 55 137.31 -55.58 11.76
CA GLN A 55 137.10 -54.13 11.66
C GLN A 55 135.99 -53.81 10.65
N GLY A 56 136.08 -54.39 9.45
CA GLY A 56 135.03 -54.22 8.42
C GLY A 56 133.67 -54.79 8.85
N SER A 57 133.64 -55.81 9.71
CA SER A 57 132.39 -56.35 10.27
C SER A 57 131.75 -55.38 11.25
N VAL A 58 132.54 -54.79 12.14
CA VAL A 58 132.07 -53.76 13.09
C VAL A 58 131.53 -52.55 12.35
N ASP A 59 132.20 -52.09 11.29
CA ASP A 59 131.73 -50.95 10.48
C ASP A 59 130.41 -51.26 9.76
N ARG A 60 130.26 -52.48 9.23
CA ARG A 60 128.99 -52.95 8.64
C ARG A 60 127.87 -52.98 9.68
N GLU A 61 128.13 -53.50 10.88
CA GLU A 61 127.15 -53.56 11.95
C GLU A 61 126.74 -52.16 12.42
N LYS A 62 127.69 -51.24 12.57
CA LYS A 62 127.40 -49.83 12.85
C LYS A 62 126.50 -49.20 11.79
N SER A 63 126.82 -49.39 10.51
CA SER A 63 126.01 -48.88 9.40
C SER A 63 124.60 -49.48 9.39
N LEU A 64 124.47 -50.77 9.71
CA LEU A 64 123.15 -51.42 9.84
C LEU A 64 122.37 -50.87 11.04
N GLN A 65 123.03 -50.64 12.17
CA GLN A 65 122.39 -50.10 13.36
C GLN A 65 121.88 -48.66 13.12
N GLU A 66 122.65 -47.83 12.42
CA GLU A 66 122.22 -46.48 12.01
C GLU A 66 121.00 -46.54 11.07
N LYS A 67 121.02 -47.43 10.07
CA LYS A 67 119.88 -47.66 9.16
C LYS A 67 118.64 -48.14 9.92
N LEU A 68 118.82 -49.01 10.92
CA LEU A 68 117.71 -49.52 11.72
C LEU A 68 117.12 -48.40 12.59
N GLN A 69 117.96 -47.51 13.13
CA GLN A 69 117.51 -46.33 13.87
C GLN A 69 116.81 -45.30 12.98
N SER A 70 117.27 -45.07 11.75
CA SER A 70 116.55 -44.20 10.80
C SER A 70 115.19 -44.81 10.44
N LEU A 71 115.15 -46.09 10.09
CA LEU A 71 113.91 -46.78 9.72
C LEU A 71 112.90 -46.80 10.87
N LYS A 72 113.37 -46.94 12.12
CA LYS A 72 112.50 -46.86 13.31
C LYS A 72 111.90 -45.47 13.50
N ARG A 73 112.68 -44.41 13.28
CA ARG A 73 112.18 -43.02 13.33
C ARG A 73 111.14 -42.78 12.24
N ASP A 74 111.42 -43.21 11.01
CA ASP A 74 110.49 -43.07 9.89
C ASP A 74 109.18 -43.81 10.17
N PHE A 75 109.25 -45.04 10.67
CA PHE A 75 108.07 -45.82 11.05
C PHE A 75 107.22 -45.13 12.13
N GLN A 76 107.86 -44.57 13.16
CA GLN A 76 107.17 -43.80 14.20
C GLN A 76 106.48 -42.56 13.62
N GLN A 77 107.15 -41.85 12.70
CA GLN A 77 106.57 -40.69 12.01
C GLN A 77 105.38 -41.08 11.13
N TYR A 78 105.48 -42.18 10.36
CA TYR A 78 104.36 -42.68 9.57
C TYR A 78 103.17 -43.09 10.44
N LYS A 79 103.43 -43.72 11.58
CA LYS A 79 102.38 -44.09 12.54
C LYS A 79 101.65 -42.85 13.08
N ALA A 80 102.39 -41.84 13.54
CA ALA A 80 101.81 -40.59 14.02
C ALA A 80 101.03 -39.85 12.92
N ASN A 81 101.55 -39.82 11.69
CA ASN A 81 100.85 -39.24 10.53
C ASN A 81 99.57 -40.02 10.19
N GLY A 82 99.58 -41.35 10.28
CA GLY A 82 98.41 -42.19 10.07
C GLY A 82 97.32 -41.97 11.13
N GLU A 83 97.71 -41.84 12.40
CA GLU A 83 96.82 -41.49 13.51
C GLU A 83 96.21 -40.08 13.30
N ALA A 84 97.03 -39.09 12.91
CA ALA A 84 96.53 -37.75 12.61
C ALA A 84 95.57 -37.72 11.40
N GLN A 85 95.86 -38.49 10.34
CA GLN A 85 94.98 -38.59 9.17
C GLN A 85 93.66 -39.28 9.51
N THR A 86 93.69 -40.35 10.30
CA THR A 86 92.47 -41.05 10.72
C THR A 86 91.58 -40.17 11.58
N GLU A 87 92.13 -39.38 12.52
CA GLU A 87 91.32 -38.42 13.27
C GLU A 87 90.77 -37.30 12.38
N ARG A 88 91.55 -36.81 11.41
CA ARG A 88 91.06 -35.82 10.45
C ARG A 88 89.91 -36.36 9.60
N ILE A 89 89.98 -37.63 9.18
CA ILE A 89 88.89 -38.30 8.45
C ILE A 89 87.64 -38.42 9.33
N LYS A 90 87.78 -38.80 10.60
CA LYS A 90 86.64 -38.87 11.54
C LYS A 90 85.96 -37.52 11.73
N ASP A 91 86.73 -36.45 11.97
CA ASP A 91 86.20 -35.09 12.12
C ASP A 91 85.45 -34.63 10.87
N LEU A 92 86.07 -34.81 9.68
CA LEU A 92 85.42 -34.48 8.40
C LEU A 92 84.15 -35.31 8.17
N SER A 93 84.13 -36.57 8.60
CA SER A 93 82.96 -37.45 8.46
C SER A 93 81.80 -36.98 9.34
N MET A 94 82.10 -36.57 10.58
CA MET A 94 81.10 -35.96 11.48
C MET A 94 80.56 -34.63 10.92
N GLN A 95 81.43 -33.79 10.35
CA GLN A 95 81.01 -32.53 9.72
C GLN A 95 80.12 -32.77 8.51
N LEU A 96 80.46 -33.75 7.66
CA LEU A 96 79.66 -34.13 6.50
C LEU A 96 78.29 -34.65 6.92
N GLU A 97 78.21 -35.50 7.95
CA GLU A 97 76.94 -36.00 8.46
C GLU A 97 76.07 -34.87 9.05
N LYS A 98 76.69 -33.91 9.75
CA LYS A 98 75.99 -32.72 10.24
C LYS A 98 75.44 -31.88 9.09
N GLN A 99 76.22 -31.62 8.05
CA GLN A 99 75.76 -30.87 6.88
C GLN A 99 74.65 -31.62 6.14
N GLN A 100 74.75 -32.94 6.01
CA GLN A 100 73.72 -33.78 5.40
C GLN A 100 72.37 -33.66 6.15
N LYS A 101 72.40 -33.71 7.49
CA LYS A 101 71.20 -33.52 8.33
C LYS A 101 70.60 -32.13 8.17
N GLN A 102 71.44 -31.09 8.14
CA GLN A 102 70.99 -29.71 7.92
C GLN A 102 70.33 -29.55 6.54
N PHE A 103 70.94 -30.11 5.49
CA PHE A 103 70.37 -30.08 4.13
C PHE A 103 69.01 -30.79 4.07
N GLN A 104 68.87 -31.94 4.73
CA GLN A 104 67.59 -32.64 4.83
C GLN A 104 66.52 -31.80 5.52
N SER A 105 66.85 -31.16 6.65
CA SER A 105 65.93 -30.26 7.37
C SER A 105 65.45 -29.10 6.49
N VAL A 106 66.38 -28.39 5.84
CA VAL A 106 66.06 -27.27 4.96
C VAL A 106 65.20 -27.72 3.78
N ASN A 107 65.45 -28.91 3.24
CA ASN A 107 64.65 -29.47 2.16
C ASN A 107 63.23 -29.84 2.60
N GLU A 108 63.06 -30.31 3.84
CA GLU A 108 61.75 -30.54 4.47
C GLU A 108 60.96 -29.22 4.59
N GLU A 109 61.61 -28.17 5.10
CA GLU A 109 61.03 -26.81 5.22
C GLU A 109 60.65 -26.24 3.86
N LEU A 110 61.50 -26.40 2.85
CA LEU A 110 61.20 -25.96 1.49
C LEU A 110 59.95 -26.64 0.93
N ARG A 111 59.79 -27.95 1.16
CA ARG A 111 58.56 -28.69 0.77
C ARG A 111 57.34 -28.16 1.50
N HIS A 112 57.47 -27.87 2.80
CA HIS A 112 56.39 -27.27 3.58
C HIS A 112 55.95 -25.92 3.00
N TYR A 113 56.89 -25.00 2.77
CA TYR A 113 56.57 -23.68 2.20
C TYR A 113 55.99 -23.76 0.79
N GLN A 114 56.43 -24.72 -0.03
CA GLN A 114 55.84 -24.96 -1.34
C GLN A 114 54.37 -25.36 -1.25
N GLU A 115 53.99 -26.18 -0.26
CA GLU A 115 52.59 -26.57 -0.08
C GLU A 115 51.74 -25.43 0.46
N GLU A 116 52.25 -24.67 1.44
CA GLU A 116 51.58 -23.44 1.91
C GLU A 116 51.34 -22.45 0.77
N LEU A 117 52.33 -22.26 -0.10
CA LEU A 117 52.20 -21.37 -1.26
C LEU A 117 51.13 -21.86 -2.23
N LYS A 118 51.00 -23.17 -2.47
CA LYS A 118 49.89 -23.72 -3.28
C LYS A 118 48.54 -23.49 -2.62
N VAL A 119 48.44 -23.67 -1.30
CA VAL A 119 47.20 -23.42 -0.56
C VAL A 119 46.81 -21.95 -0.64
N ALA A 120 47.74 -21.04 -0.36
CA ALA A 120 47.54 -19.59 -0.48
C ALA A 120 47.14 -19.19 -1.90
N HIS A 121 47.76 -19.78 -2.92
CA HIS A 121 47.40 -19.54 -4.32
C HIS A 121 45.97 -20.00 -4.63
N ARG A 122 45.57 -21.20 -4.18
CA ARG A 122 44.19 -21.70 -4.33
C ARG A 122 43.17 -20.78 -3.64
N GLN A 123 43.47 -20.32 -2.43
CA GLN A 123 42.61 -19.39 -1.71
C GLN A 123 42.47 -18.05 -2.45
N SER A 124 43.59 -17.48 -2.93
CA SER A 124 43.58 -16.24 -3.72
C SER A 124 42.73 -16.38 -4.99
N GLN A 125 42.85 -17.50 -5.72
CA GLN A 125 42.00 -17.78 -6.87
C GLN A 125 40.51 -17.87 -6.50
N GLN A 126 40.17 -18.47 -5.36
CA GLN A 126 38.78 -18.52 -4.89
C GLN A 126 38.24 -17.13 -4.57
N TYR A 127 39.02 -16.29 -3.88
CA TYR A 127 38.63 -14.91 -3.58
C TYR A 127 38.46 -14.08 -4.86
N SER A 128 39.36 -14.22 -5.83
CA SER A 128 39.25 -13.55 -7.13
C SER A 128 37.96 -13.94 -7.86
N LYS A 129 37.63 -15.24 -7.90
CA LYS A 129 36.35 -15.71 -8.49
C LYS A 129 35.13 -15.14 -7.77
N LYS A 130 35.12 -15.13 -6.43
CA LYS A 130 34.03 -14.54 -5.64
C LYS A 130 33.89 -13.04 -5.93
N LEU A 131 35.00 -12.32 -6.01
CA LEU A 131 35.01 -10.90 -6.32
C LEU A 131 34.39 -10.61 -7.69
N GLU A 132 34.74 -11.38 -8.72
CA GLU A 132 34.14 -11.23 -10.05
C GLU A 132 32.63 -11.50 -10.03
N GLN A 133 32.19 -12.53 -9.30
CA GLN A 133 30.76 -12.80 -9.10
C GLN A 133 30.03 -11.62 -8.42
N HIS A 134 30.61 -11.06 -7.36
CA HIS A 134 30.06 -9.87 -6.70
C HIS A 134 30.00 -8.67 -7.65
N HIS A 135 31.03 -8.44 -8.45
CA HIS A 135 31.06 -7.35 -9.42
C HIS A 135 29.95 -7.48 -10.49
N VAL A 136 29.74 -8.68 -11.03
CA VAL A 136 28.64 -8.96 -11.96
C VAL A 136 27.29 -8.75 -11.30
N MET A 137 27.10 -9.22 -10.05
CA MET A 137 25.88 -9.01 -9.29
C MET A 137 25.60 -7.53 -9.04
N HIS A 138 26.60 -6.76 -8.60
CA HIS A 138 26.46 -5.32 -8.38
C HIS A 138 26.08 -4.58 -9.67
N LYS A 139 26.67 -4.95 -10.82
CA LYS A 139 26.26 -4.40 -12.12
C LYS A 139 24.78 -4.66 -12.42
N LYS A 140 24.30 -5.90 -12.19
CA LYS A 140 22.88 -6.26 -12.36
C LYS A 140 21.97 -5.47 -11.41
N THR A 141 22.31 -5.40 -10.14
CA THR A 141 21.56 -4.64 -9.13
C THR A 141 21.50 -3.15 -9.50
N LEU A 142 22.60 -2.57 -9.98
CA LEU A 142 22.62 -1.17 -10.42
C LEU A 142 21.71 -0.93 -11.63
N MET A 143 21.67 -1.86 -12.59
CA MET A 143 20.75 -1.79 -13.73
C MET A 143 19.28 -1.85 -13.27
N LEU A 144 18.96 -2.78 -12.37
CA LEU A 144 17.61 -2.88 -11.79
C LEU A 144 17.22 -1.62 -11.02
N LEU A 145 18.11 -1.08 -10.19
CA LEU A 145 17.83 0.14 -9.43
C LEU A 145 17.59 1.34 -10.36
N LYS A 146 18.37 1.48 -11.43
CA LYS A 146 18.15 2.51 -12.46
C LYS A 146 16.80 2.33 -13.15
N PHE A 147 16.41 1.10 -13.46
CA PHE A 147 15.10 0.79 -14.04
C PHE A 147 13.97 1.15 -13.07
N SER A 148 13.99 0.64 -11.84
CA SER A 148 12.98 0.94 -10.81
C SER A 148 12.85 2.45 -10.55
N LYS A 149 13.96 3.20 -10.56
CA LYS A 149 13.91 4.66 -10.44
C LYS A 149 13.14 5.33 -11.59
N ARG A 150 13.28 4.82 -12.82
CA ARG A 150 12.52 5.35 -13.98
C ARG A 150 11.04 5.01 -13.87
N GLU A 151 10.70 3.77 -13.51
CA GLU A 151 9.32 3.35 -13.31
C GLU A 151 8.62 4.18 -12.22
N LEU A 152 9.29 4.39 -11.08
CA LEU A 152 8.78 5.25 -10.01
C LEU A 152 8.57 6.70 -10.46
N ALA A 153 9.47 7.23 -11.30
CA ALA A 153 9.29 8.57 -11.86
C ALA A 153 8.08 8.62 -12.81
N SER A 154 7.88 7.58 -13.63
CA SER A 154 6.71 7.44 -14.51
C SER A 154 5.40 7.40 -13.69
N ILE A 155 5.33 6.51 -12.70
CA ILE A 155 4.17 6.39 -11.78
C ILE A 155 3.90 7.73 -11.08
N LYS A 156 4.94 8.39 -10.58
CA LYS A 156 4.80 9.71 -9.93
C LYS A 156 4.17 10.72 -10.88
N ASN A 157 4.62 10.77 -12.13
CA ASN A 157 4.07 11.70 -13.12
C ASN A 157 2.59 11.38 -13.42
N GLU A 158 2.24 10.10 -13.56
CA GLU A 158 0.85 9.67 -13.80
C GLU A 158 -0.07 10.02 -12.62
N VAL A 159 0.39 9.78 -11.38
CA VAL A 159 -0.33 10.17 -10.16
C VAL A 159 -0.48 11.68 -10.07
N THR A 160 0.56 12.44 -10.44
CA THR A 160 0.50 13.91 -10.42
C THR A 160 -0.51 14.42 -11.45
N TYR A 161 -0.50 13.86 -12.66
CA TYR A 161 -1.43 14.20 -13.73
C TYR A 161 -2.88 13.89 -13.34
N THR A 162 -3.14 12.69 -12.81
CA THR A 162 -4.48 12.29 -12.36
C THR A 162 -4.98 13.15 -11.20
N LEU A 163 -4.12 13.52 -10.24
CA LEU A 163 -4.47 14.45 -9.17
C LEU A 163 -4.84 15.84 -9.72
N GLN A 164 -4.08 16.36 -10.69
CA GLN A 164 -4.39 17.64 -11.33
C GLN A 164 -5.74 17.58 -12.06
N ASN A 165 -6.01 16.51 -12.80
CA ASN A 165 -7.30 16.30 -13.46
C ASN A 165 -8.45 16.23 -12.45
N TRP A 166 -8.26 15.52 -11.33
CA TRP A 166 -9.26 15.45 -10.27
C TRP A 166 -9.55 16.81 -9.65
N VAL A 167 -8.52 17.60 -9.37
CA VAL A 167 -8.68 18.97 -8.85
C VAL A 167 -9.48 19.81 -9.83
N PHE A 168 -9.11 19.80 -11.12
CA PHE A 168 -9.83 20.53 -12.17
C PHE A 168 -11.31 20.11 -12.25
N LEU A 169 -11.60 18.81 -12.27
CA LEU A 169 -12.97 18.29 -12.29
C LEU A 169 -13.75 18.69 -11.04
N SER A 170 -13.12 18.66 -9.86
CA SER A 170 -13.76 19.05 -8.60
C SER A 170 -14.11 20.53 -8.57
N GLU A 171 -13.25 21.39 -9.13
CA GLU A 171 -13.50 22.82 -9.28
C GLU A 171 -14.64 23.09 -10.25
N GLU A 172 -14.63 22.45 -11.41
CA GLU A 172 -15.70 22.54 -12.42
C GLU A 172 -17.04 22.07 -11.84
N MET A 173 -17.08 20.92 -11.16
CA MET A 173 -18.27 20.44 -10.48
C MET A 173 -18.75 21.44 -9.42
N SER A 174 -17.84 22.05 -8.65
CA SER A 174 -18.20 23.07 -7.67
C SER A 174 -18.84 24.29 -8.31
N LEU A 175 -18.32 24.74 -9.46
CA LEU A 175 -18.89 25.83 -10.24
C LEU A 175 -20.28 25.48 -10.77
N GLN A 176 -20.46 24.29 -11.32
CA GLN A 176 -21.76 23.82 -11.82
C GLN A 176 -22.79 23.71 -10.69
N ILE A 177 -22.42 23.17 -9.53
CA ILE A 177 -23.29 23.12 -8.35
C ILE A 177 -23.69 24.52 -7.91
N LYS A 178 -22.75 25.48 -7.87
CA LYS A 178 -23.06 26.89 -7.56
C LYS A 178 -23.99 27.51 -8.60
N HIS A 179 -23.80 27.22 -9.88
CA HIS A 179 -24.66 27.72 -10.94
C HIS A 179 -26.09 27.18 -10.82
N ILE A 180 -26.24 25.85 -10.78
CA ILE A 180 -27.54 25.18 -10.64
C ILE A 180 -28.23 25.64 -9.36
N SER A 181 -27.55 25.60 -8.21
CA SER A 181 -28.16 26.05 -6.96
C SER A 181 -28.62 27.50 -7.02
N LYS A 182 -27.82 28.42 -7.59
CA LYS A 182 -28.20 29.82 -7.71
C LYS A 182 -29.36 30.01 -8.70
N GLU A 183 -29.29 29.41 -9.88
CA GLU A 183 -30.31 29.56 -10.92
C GLU A 183 -31.63 28.89 -10.52
N THR A 184 -31.60 27.64 -10.06
CA THR A 184 -32.78 26.90 -9.59
C THR A 184 -33.43 27.58 -8.39
N VAL A 185 -32.64 28.09 -7.42
CA VAL A 185 -33.21 28.83 -6.28
C VAL A 185 -33.86 30.14 -6.76
N LEU A 186 -33.24 30.88 -7.67
CA LEU A 186 -33.82 32.12 -8.20
C LEU A 186 -35.11 31.87 -9.01
N THR A 187 -35.15 30.82 -9.84
CA THR A 187 -36.35 30.48 -10.63
C THR A 187 -37.48 29.97 -9.73
N GLU A 188 -37.19 29.12 -8.75
CA GLU A 188 -38.18 28.67 -7.77
C GLU A 188 -38.69 29.82 -6.90
N MET A 189 -37.82 30.72 -6.43
CA MET A 189 -38.25 31.93 -5.73
C MET A 189 -39.16 32.81 -6.58
N ALA A 190 -38.85 32.98 -7.87
CA ALA A 190 -39.71 33.73 -8.79
C ALA A 190 -41.08 33.05 -8.98
N ASN A 191 -41.11 31.72 -9.13
CA ASN A 191 -42.34 30.95 -9.24
C ASN A 191 -43.19 31.03 -7.97
N LEU A 192 -42.59 30.84 -6.79
CA LEU A 192 -43.25 30.97 -5.50
C LEU A 192 -43.81 32.38 -5.29
N ASN A 193 -43.05 33.42 -5.62
CA ASN A 193 -43.53 34.81 -5.55
C ASN A 193 -44.72 35.06 -6.49
N LYS A 194 -44.68 34.50 -7.71
CA LYS A 194 -45.80 34.59 -8.66
C LYS A 194 -47.04 33.92 -8.08
N THR A 195 -46.93 32.70 -7.56
CA THR A 195 -48.03 31.97 -6.91
C THR A 195 -48.56 32.71 -5.69
N LEU A 196 -47.67 33.25 -4.85
CA LEU A 196 -48.05 34.05 -3.69
C LEU A 196 -48.87 35.28 -4.10
N SER A 197 -48.46 35.97 -5.17
CA SER A 197 -49.21 37.13 -5.68
C SER A 197 -50.62 36.77 -6.17
N VAL A 198 -50.79 35.58 -6.76
CA VAL A 198 -52.10 35.06 -7.19
C VAL A 198 -52.96 34.75 -5.96
N VAL A 199 -52.42 34.00 -5.01
CA VAL A 199 -53.13 33.66 -3.75
C VAL A 199 -53.51 34.93 -2.98
N GLN A 200 -52.64 35.95 -2.93
CA GLN A 200 -52.96 37.23 -2.31
C GLN A 200 -54.11 37.98 -3.02
N ARG A 201 -54.15 37.93 -4.36
CA ARG A 201 -55.26 38.50 -5.15
C ARG A 201 -56.56 37.75 -4.89
N ASP A 202 -56.52 36.42 -4.92
CA ASP A 202 -57.67 35.58 -4.64
C ASP A 202 -58.20 35.77 -3.22
N LYS A 203 -57.30 35.87 -2.23
CA LYS A 203 -57.65 36.22 -0.85
C LYS A 203 -58.41 37.54 -0.79
N LYS A 204 -57.91 38.61 -1.44
CA LYS A 204 -58.59 39.92 -1.46
C LYS A 204 -59.97 39.84 -2.15
N ARG A 205 -60.09 39.08 -3.25
CA ARG A 205 -61.37 38.86 -3.93
C ARG A 205 -62.35 38.13 -3.02
N LEU A 206 -61.93 37.04 -2.39
CA LEU A 206 -62.75 36.28 -1.45
C LEU A 206 -63.15 37.11 -0.23
N GLU A 207 -62.26 37.95 0.30
CA GLU A 207 -62.60 38.90 1.38
C GLU A 207 -63.68 39.90 0.95
N GLN A 208 -63.65 40.38 -0.30
CA GLN A 208 -64.70 41.26 -0.85
C GLN A 208 -66.02 40.50 -1.05
N GLU A 209 -65.98 39.29 -1.58
CA GLU A 209 -67.15 38.43 -1.74
C GLU A 209 -67.79 38.11 -0.38
N VAL A 210 -67.01 37.75 0.63
CA VAL A 210 -67.50 37.51 1.99
C VAL A 210 -68.15 38.77 2.57
N LYS A 211 -67.58 39.97 2.35
CA LYS A 211 -68.22 41.23 2.76
C LYS A 211 -69.55 41.46 2.04
N SER A 212 -69.61 41.21 0.73
CA SER A 212 -70.84 41.34 -0.07
C SER A 212 -71.91 40.35 0.39
N LEU A 213 -71.54 39.07 0.53
CA LEU A 213 -72.43 38.01 1.03
C LEU A 213 -72.92 38.32 2.45
N LYS A 214 -72.07 38.88 3.31
CA LYS A 214 -72.49 39.34 4.64
C LYS A 214 -73.53 40.45 4.56
N MET A 215 -73.32 41.48 3.73
CA MET A 215 -74.33 42.53 3.51
C MET A 215 -75.65 41.97 2.94
N MET A 216 -75.57 41.03 1.99
CA MET A 216 -76.76 40.35 1.45
C MET A 216 -77.48 39.52 2.51
N SER A 217 -76.74 38.80 3.35
CA SER A 217 -77.29 38.03 4.48
C SER A 217 -78.00 38.95 5.46
N ASP A 218 -77.38 40.07 5.84
CA ASP A 218 -77.97 41.06 6.76
C ASP A 218 -79.24 41.68 6.15
N ALA A 219 -79.24 41.98 4.85
CA ALA A 219 -80.42 42.47 4.13
C ALA A 219 -81.54 41.42 4.04
N ALA A 220 -81.20 40.15 3.83
CA ALA A 220 -82.17 39.05 3.84
C ALA A 220 -82.77 38.82 5.24
N LEU A 221 -81.97 38.99 6.30
CA LEU A 221 -82.44 38.94 7.68
C LEU A 221 -83.44 40.06 7.96
N LEU A 222 -83.12 41.30 7.55
CA LEU A 222 -84.02 42.45 7.65
C LEU A 222 -85.33 42.23 6.89
N LYS A 223 -85.27 41.67 5.66
CA LYS A 223 -86.48 41.32 4.92
C LYS A 223 -87.29 40.22 5.59
N SER A 224 -86.65 39.21 6.18
CA SER A 224 -87.36 38.18 6.96
C SER A 224 -88.09 38.80 8.16
N GLN A 225 -87.42 39.70 8.89
CA GLN A 225 -88.05 40.44 10.00
C GLN A 225 -89.24 41.28 9.52
N GLN A 226 -89.14 41.95 8.36
CA GLN A 226 -90.28 42.68 7.77
C GLN A 226 -91.45 41.77 7.39
N ILE A 227 -91.18 40.60 6.78
CA ILE A 227 -92.21 39.62 6.44
C ILE A 227 -92.90 39.10 7.70
N GLU A 228 -92.15 38.83 8.77
CA GLU A 228 -92.71 38.38 10.05
C GLU A 228 -93.70 39.41 10.62
N VAL A 229 -93.40 40.71 10.54
CA VAL A 229 -94.33 41.79 10.92
C VAL A 229 -95.59 41.81 10.05
N ILE A 230 -95.44 41.65 8.72
CA ILE A 230 -96.59 41.60 7.80
C ILE A 230 -97.45 40.36 8.06
N CYS A 231 -96.86 39.21 8.35
CA CYS A 231 -97.61 38.00 8.72
C CYS A 231 -98.44 38.23 9.99
N HIS A 232 -97.89 38.89 11.02
CA HIS A 232 -98.65 39.24 12.22
C HIS A 232 -99.83 40.19 11.91
N GLN A 233 -99.64 41.16 11.00
CA GLN A 233 -100.73 42.02 10.52
C GLN A 233 -101.79 41.24 9.72
N GLY A 234 -101.36 40.27 8.89
CA GLY A 234 -102.23 39.38 8.14
C GLY A 234 -103.14 38.54 9.03
N VAL A 235 -102.61 38.00 10.13
CA VAL A 235 -103.41 37.29 11.16
C VAL A 235 -104.45 38.23 11.78
N GLY A 236 -104.10 39.49 12.04
CA GLY A 236 -105.04 40.50 12.56
C GLY A 236 -106.19 40.82 11.60
N LEU A 237 -105.93 40.92 10.30
CA LEU A 237 -106.96 41.14 9.27
C LEU A 237 -107.87 39.91 9.08
N LEU A 238 -107.31 38.70 9.19
CA LEU A 238 -108.07 37.46 9.04
C LEU A 238 -109.13 37.30 10.14
N ASN A 239 -108.78 37.64 11.39
CA ASN A 239 -109.73 37.71 12.51
C ASN A 239 -110.84 38.74 12.25
N ARG A 240 -110.49 39.90 11.67
CA ARG A 240 -111.46 40.95 11.35
C ARG A 240 -112.43 40.58 10.22
N CYS A 241 -111.96 39.83 9.22
CA CYS A 241 -112.84 39.25 8.19
C CYS A 241 -113.81 38.22 8.79
N HIS A 242 -113.38 37.41 9.76
CA HIS A 242 -114.25 36.46 10.44
C HIS A 242 -115.36 37.16 11.23
N ASP A 243 -115.06 38.28 11.90
CA ASP A 243 -116.06 39.07 12.63
C ASP A 243 -117.12 39.68 11.70
N LEU A 244 -116.67 40.29 10.58
CA LEU A 244 -117.58 40.86 9.57
C LEU A 244 -118.47 39.78 8.92
N GLN A 245 -117.95 38.57 8.71
CA GLN A 245 -118.74 37.46 8.17
C GLN A 245 -119.87 37.03 9.11
N LYS A 246 -119.67 37.19 10.42
CA LYS A 246 -120.69 36.94 11.45
C LYS A 246 -121.78 38.02 11.44
N GLU A 247 -121.42 39.28 11.22
CA GLU A 247 -122.38 40.39 11.07
C GLU A 247 -123.24 40.25 9.80
N ILE A 248 -122.67 39.78 8.69
CA ILE A 248 -123.41 39.55 7.45
C ILE A 248 -124.50 38.48 7.65
N LEU A 249 -124.20 37.39 8.36
CA LEU A 249 -125.19 36.34 8.66
C LEU A 249 -126.38 36.87 9.48
N ASP A 250 -126.10 37.76 10.44
CA ASP A 250 -127.12 38.35 11.31
C ASP A 250 -128.00 39.37 10.55
N LEU A 251 -127.40 40.17 9.67
CA LEU A 251 -128.15 41.07 8.78
C LEU A 251 -129.01 40.31 7.77
N GLN A 252 -128.55 39.15 7.30
CA GLN A 252 -129.29 38.35 6.33
C GLN A 252 -130.58 37.75 6.93
N SER A 253 -130.55 37.33 8.21
CA SER A 253 -131.76 36.90 8.93
C SER A 253 -132.77 38.04 9.12
N GLN A 254 -132.29 39.28 9.28
CA GLN A 254 -133.16 40.46 9.41
C GLN A 254 -133.84 40.82 8.08
N ILE A 255 -133.14 40.67 6.95
CA ILE A 255 -133.69 40.93 5.61
C ILE A 255 -134.79 39.92 5.25
N GLU A 256 -134.59 38.63 5.55
CA GLU A 256 -135.61 37.60 5.30
C GLU A 256 -136.90 37.84 6.11
N ALA A 257 -136.77 38.31 7.36
CA ALA A 257 -137.91 38.68 8.20
C ALA A 257 -138.68 39.91 7.67
N MET A 258 -137.98 40.88 7.05
CA MET A 258 -138.62 42.02 6.39
C MET A 258 -139.24 41.65 5.04
N GLY A 259 -138.63 40.74 4.27
CA GLY A 259 -139.18 40.24 3.01
C GLY A 259 -140.56 39.58 3.19
N LEU A 260 -140.72 38.77 4.23
CA LEU A 260 -142.00 38.16 4.59
C LEU A 260 -143.09 39.19 4.97
N LYS A 261 -142.71 40.37 5.49
CA LYS A 261 -143.65 41.46 5.79
C LYS A 261 -144.08 42.21 4.51
N PHE A 262 -143.16 42.42 3.56
CA PHE A 262 -143.48 43.06 2.28
C PHE A 262 -144.42 42.21 1.41
N GLN A 263 -144.25 40.89 1.37
CA GLN A 263 -145.12 40.02 0.57
C GLN A 263 -146.61 40.16 0.97
N LYS A 264 -146.90 40.26 2.27
CA LYS A 264 -148.27 40.45 2.79
C LYS A 264 -148.90 41.79 2.40
N ALA A 265 -148.11 42.86 2.33
CA ALA A 265 -148.60 44.20 1.96
C ALA A 265 -148.89 44.32 0.46
N THR A 266 -148.16 43.58 -0.38
CA THR A 266 -148.37 43.58 -1.84
C THR A 266 -149.68 42.88 -2.23
N ASP A 267 -150.00 41.76 -1.58
CA ASP A 267 -151.26 41.03 -1.83
C ASP A 267 -152.51 41.85 -1.41
N GLU A 268 -152.39 42.73 -0.41
CA GLU A 268 -153.46 43.67 -0.02
C GLU A 268 -153.61 44.84 -1.00
N ALA A 269 -152.51 45.33 -1.58
CA ALA A 269 -152.52 46.43 -2.54
C ALA A 269 -153.18 46.03 -3.88
N GLU A 270 -153.01 44.79 -4.34
CA GLU A 270 -153.64 44.31 -5.58
C GLU A 270 -155.17 44.18 -5.46
N ARG A 271 -155.69 43.77 -4.29
CA ARG A 271 -157.14 43.71 -4.05
C ARG A 271 -157.82 45.08 -4.13
N TYR A 272 -157.15 46.14 -3.66
CA TYR A 272 -157.68 47.50 -3.77
C TYR A 272 -157.64 48.04 -5.21
N LYS A 273 -156.68 47.59 -6.03
CA LYS A 273 -156.53 48.02 -7.43
C LYS A 273 -157.67 47.50 -8.32
N GLU A 274 -158.08 46.25 -8.17
CA GLU A 274 -159.21 45.69 -8.95
C GLU A 274 -160.55 46.38 -8.65
N MET A 275 -160.77 46.77 -7.39
CA MET A 275 -161.98 47.46 -6.96
C MET A 275 -162.09 48.88 -7.55
N PHE A 276 -160.96 49.55 -7.81
CA PHE A 276 -160.93 50.87 -8.42
C PHE A 276 -161.22 50.83 -9.93
N MET A 277 -160.77 49.79 -10.64
CA MET A 277 -160.93 49.69 -12.09
C MET A 277 -162.41 49.52 -12.48
N THR A 278 -163.18 48.73 -11.75
CA THR A 278 -164.62 48.50 -12.03
C THR A 278 -165.49 49.73 -11.82
N LYS A 279 -165.19 50.58 -10.83
CA LYS A 279 -165.91 51.85 -10.58
C LYS A 279 -165.60 52.93 -11.62
N SER A 280 -164.43 52.88 -12.26
CA SER A 280 -164.03 53.83 -13.30
C SER A 280 -164.80 53.60 -14.60
N ASP A 281 -165.05 52.35 -14.97
CA ASP A 281 -165.77 52.01 -16.21
C ASP A 281 -167.26 52.42 -16.15
N GLU A 282 -167.88 52.38 -14.97
CA GLU A 282 -169.25 52.86 -14.75
C GLU A 282 -169.37 54.39 -14.90
N ALA A 283 -168.35 55.15 -14.45
CA ALA A 283 -168.35 56.61 -14.51
C ALA A 283 -168.29 57.15 -15.95
N ASP A 284 -167.55 56.47 -16.84
CA ASP A 284 -167.42 56.85 -18.24
C ASP A 284 -168.71 56.60 -19.05
N GLU A 285 -169.54 55.64 -18.65
CA GLU A 285 -170.83 55.38 -19.30
C GLU A 285 -171.88 56.48 -18.97
N TYR A 286 -171.88 56.99 -17.74
CA TYR A 286 -172.72 58.14 -17.34
C TYR A 286 -172.30 59.42 -18.06
N GLN A 287 -171.00 59.61 -18.31
CA GLN A 287 -170.49 60.78 -19.01
C GLN A 287 -170.85 60.78 -20.51
N ARG A 288 -170.97 59.60 -21.14
CA ARG A 288 -171.50 59.48 -22.52
C ARG A 288 -172.99 59.80 -22.60
N LYS A 289 -173.82 59.34 -21.66
CA LYS A 289 -175.27 59.63 -21.61
C LYS A 289 -175.57 61.13 -21.41
N PHE A 290 -174.74 61.85 -20.66
CA PHE A 290 -174.90 63.31 -20.46
C PHE A 290 -174.62 64.14 -21.72
N ARG A 291 -173.73 63.67 -22.61
CA ARG A 291 -173.41 64.39 -23.86
C ARG A 291 -174.56 64.32 -24.89
N THR A 292 -175.34 63.24 -24.91
CA THR A 292 -176.49 63.05 -25.80
C THR A 292 -177.68 63.93 -25.42
N LEU A 293 -178.00 64.03 -24.12
CA LEU A 293 -179.08 64.86 -23.58
C LEU A 293 -178.83 66.38 -23.77
N LYS A 294 -177.56 66.80 -23.80
CA LYS A 294 -177.17 68.21 -24.04
C LYS A 294 -177.37 68.64 -25.49
N PHE A 295 -177.34 67.69 -26.44
CA PHE A 295 -177.60 67.94 -27.87
C PHE A 295 -179.11 68.08 -28.15
N GLU A 296 -179.96 67.31 -27.44
CA GLU A 296 -181.43 67.40 -27.54
C GLU A 296 -181.99 68.69 -26.89
N SER A 297 -181.37 69.17 -25.81
CA SER A 297 -181.75 70.43 -25.15
C SER A 297 -181.56 71.66 -26.05
N LYS A 298 -180.48 71.71 -26.86
CA LYS A 298 -180.20 72.83 -27.78
C LYS A 298 -181.12 72.87 -29.00
N ILE A 299 -181.63 71.73 -29.47
CA ILE A 299 -182.66 71.64 -30.52
C ILE A 299 -184.02 72.14 -29.99
N SER A 300 -184.27 72.07 -28.68
CA SER A 300 -185.50 72.61 -28.07
C SER A 300 -185.48 74.14 -27.92
N GLU A 301 -184.31 74.76 -27.77
CA GLU A 301 -184.15 76.22 -27.65
C GLU A 301 -184.26 76.95 -29.00
N THR A 302 -183.82 76.33 -30.10
CA THR A 302 -184.07 76.82 -31.47
C THR A 302 -185.56 76.82 -31.86
N ARG A 303 -186.42 76.11 -31.11
CA ARG A 303 -187.89 76.10 -31.30
C ARG A 303 -188.64 77.10 -30.42
N LYS A 304 -188.08 77.54 -29.28
CA LYS A 304 -188.78 78.41 -28.30
C LYS A 304 -188.61 79.92 -28.50
N LYS A 305 -187.63 80.40 -29.28
CA LYS A 305 -187.52 81.85 -29.59
C LYS A 305 -188.23 82.29 -30.87
N TRP A 306 -188.69 81.35 -31.70
CA TRP A 306 -189.66 81.62 -32.79
C TRP A 306 -191.08 81.96 -32.27
N LEU A 307 -191.37 81.87 -30.95
CA LEU A 307 -192.73 81.95 -30.39
C LEU A 307 -192.93 82.91 -29.18
N ARG A 308 -192.10 83.94 -29.04
CA ARG A 308 -192.43 85.18 -28.30
C ARG A 308 -192.14 86.36 -29.25
N LYS A 309 -192.94 86.60 -30.30
CA LYS A 309 -194.17 87.43 -30.32
C LYS A 309 -193.97 88.73 -29.53
N ARG A 310 -194.15 89.89 -30.18
CA ARG A 310 -195.48 90.55 -30.15
C ARG A 310 -196.00 90.55 -28.70
N GLY A 311 -195.24 91.19 -27.81
CA GLY A 311 -195.61 92.48 -27.22
C GLY A 311 -194.58 93.49 -27.71
#